data_AF-A0A7Y5SJQ3-F1
#
_entry.id   AF-A0A7Y5SJQ3-F1
#
_cell.length_a   1.000
_cell.length_b   1.000
_cell.length_c   1.000
_cell.angle_alpha   90.00
_cell.angle_beta   90.00
_cell.angle_gamma   90.00
#
_symmetry.space_group_name_H-M   'P 1'
#
loop_
_entity.id
_entity.type
_entity.pdbx_description
1 polymer ?
#
loop_
_entity_poly.entity_id
_entity_poly.type
_entity_poly.pdbx_seq_one_letter_code
_entity_poly.pdbx_strand_id
1 'polypeptide(L)'
;MPTLTIDQREVTVPAGATILEAAERLGIEIPTLCFLRGYEPSTSCLVCMVKLRGRNGFVPACATRVADGMQVESETAEVHQVRRTALELLLSDHVGDCLAPCHFACPAHMDIPLMLRQISAENYAEAIVTVKRDIALPAVLGRVCPKPCEKGCRRNAADGAVAVCQLKRFVADLDLASQRPFLPECRPDTGKRVAIVGAGPTGLSAAYYLRQKGHAVTVFEAQECAGGRLLREVGEEELPRDVLDAEIGLILAIGVELNPSSRVEDRQTLDDLRNDFDAVLLACGAVDKSTVESWGLRATPRGVQIDKDTYQTSVSGVFAAGNAIRGKGLVVRSVADGKEAAAAVDTFLAGRPASAHERAFSVRIGRLEDGEIDQFLAMAGSAPRREPLQGLAGGFLSEEAVEQASRCLHCDCRALGNCKLRRYGSQYGADPNRFRGERAAVRQYADHPLVVYEPGKCIDCGLCIQIATRHGEPLGLTFVGRGFDVRIGVPFNRSLEEALGKAAAECVAACPTAALALKKERLRSELPILGQR
;
A
#
# COMPACT_ATOMS: atom_id res chain seq x y z
N MET A 1 2.18 13.52 -44.42
CA MET A 1 2.33 12.97 -43.07
C MET A 1 3.48 13.71 -42.43
N PRO A 2 3.26 14.49 -41.35
CA PRO A 2 4.37 15.21 -40.72
C PRO A 2 5.34 14.25 -40.02
N THR A 3 6.62 14.61 -40.04
CA THR A 3 7.70 13.93 -39.33
C THR A 3 8.24 14.83 -38.22
N LEU A 4 8.46 14.27 -37.04
CA LEU A 4 9.00 14.97 -35.86
C LEU A 4 9.99 14.08 -35.11
N THR A 5 10.75 14.68 -34.19
CA THR A 5 11.57 13.95 -33.22
C THR A 5 11.03 14.15 -31.80
N ILE A 6 10.93 13.07 -31.02
CA ILE A 6 10.65 13.11 -29.58
C ILE A 6 11.83 12.47 -28.85
N ASP A 7 12.51 13.22 -27.98
CA ASP A 7 13.72 12.77 -27.28
C ASP A 7 14.74 12.14 -28.24
N GLN A 8 15.02 12.85 -29.35
CA GLN A 8 15.94 12.46 -30.44
C GLN A 8 15.50 11.24 -31.27
N ARG A 9 14.30 10.70 -31.05
CA ARG A 9 13.75 9.58 -31.83
C ARG A 9 12.76 10.10 -32.87
N GLU A 10 13.02 9.80 -34.14
CA GLU A 10 12.17 10.24 -35.25
C GLU A 10 10.92 9.38 -35.40
N VAL A 11 9.79 10.01 -35.74
CA VAL A 11 8.53 9.33 -36.06
C VAL A 11 7.74 10.11 -37.10
N THR A 12 7.07 9.37 -38.00
CA THR A 12 6.13 9.94 -38.97
C THR A 12 4.70 9.53 -38.61
N VAL A 13 3.79 10.50 -38.58
CA VAL A 13 2.41 10.29 -38.13
C VAL A 13 1.37 10.79 -39.15
N PRO A 14 0.11 10.31 -39.10
CA PRO A 14 -0.97 10.85 -39.91
C PRO A 14 -1.16 12.35 -39.67
N ALA A 15 -1.62 13.07 -40.69
CA ALA A 15 -1.97 14.48 -40.54
C ALA A 15 -3.04 14.65 -39.46
N GLY A 16 -2.87 15.63 -38.59
CA GLY A 16 -3.78 15.86 -37.45
C GLY A 16 -3.48 15.03 -36.20
N ALA A 17 -2.48 14.15 -36.20
CA ALA A 17 -2.07 13.47 -34.97
C ALA A 17 -1.53 14.48 -33.93
N THR A 18 -1.71 14.17 -32.65
CA THR A 18 -1.15 14.90 -31.51
C THR A 18 0.26 14.43 -31.18
N ILE A 19 0.99 15.22 -30.40
CA ILE A 19 2.31 14.81 -29.87
C ILE A 19 2.18 13.54 -29.03
N LEU A 20 1.12 13.41 -28.24
CA LEU A 20 0.87 12.21 -27.43
C LEU A 20 0.75 10.96 -28.30
N GLU A 21 -0.04 11.00 -29.37
CA GLU A 21 -0.19 9.88 -30.31
C GLU A 21 1.12 9.55 -31.05
N ALA A 22 1.97 10.55 -31.29
CA ALA A 22 3.30 10.34 -31.83
C ALA A 22 4.25 9.65 -30.82
N ALA A 23 4.19 10.04 -29.55
CA ALA A 23 4.96 9.42 -28.46
C ALA A 23 4.56 7.95 -28.24
N GLU A 24 3.26 7.64 -28.29
CA GLU A 24 2.74 6.27 -28.18
C GLU A 24 3.32 5.35 -29.27
N ARG A 25 3.46 5.83 -30.51
CA ARG A 25 4.07 5.06 -31.61
C ARG A 25 5.55 4.73 -31.38
N LEU A 26 6.24 5.53 -30.58
CA LEU A 26 7.62 5.32 -30.19
C LEU A 26 7.74 4.48 -28.90
N GLY A 27 6.62 4.14 -28.25
CA GLY A 27 6.63 3.52 -26.92
C GLY A 27 7.14 4.47 -25.83
N ILE A 28 7.01 5.79 -26.02
CA ILE A 28 7.36 6.80 -25.00
C ILE A 28 6.10 7.10 -24.19
N GLU A 29 6.14 6.83 -22.88
CA GLU A 29 5.03 7.12 -21.97
C GLU A 29 5.03 8.60 -21.56
N ILE A 30 4.12 9.39 -22.12
CA ILE A 30 3.82 10.74 -21.62
C ILE A 30 2.61 10.65 -20.68
N PRO A 31 2.74 11.07 -19.40
CA PRO A 31 1.68 10.89 -18.41
C PRO A 31 0.45 11.76 -18.70
N THR A 32 -0.74 11.18 -18.52
CA THR A 32 -2.02 11.88 -18.63
C THR A 32 -2.98 11.50 -17.51
N LEU A 33 -3.71 12.49 -16.98
CA LEU A 33 -4.81 12.28 -16.03
C LEU A 33 -6.18 12.56 -16.67
N CYS A 34 -6.30 13.70 -17.37
CA CYS A 34 -7.56 14.19 -17.94
C CYS A 34 -7.80 13.78 -19.41
N PHE A 35 -7.04 12.82 -19.94
CA PHE A 35 -7.13 12.36 -21.31
C PHE A 35 -7.80 10.98 -21.38
N LEU A 36 -8.73 10.82 -22.32
CA LEU A 36 -9.35 9.56 -22.67
C LEU A 36 -9.49 9.49 -24.20
N ARG A 37 -9.05 8.39 -24.80
CA ARG A 37 -9.08 8.22 -26.26
C ARG A 37 -10.51 8.30 -26.78
N GLY A 38 -10.73 9.06 -27.86
CA GLY A 38 -12.05 9.26 -28.46
C GLY A 38 -12.90 10.35 -27.78
N TYR A 39 -12.33 11.09 -26.82
CA TYR A 39 -12.92 12.26 -26.18
C TYR A 39 -12.01 13.48 -26.38
N GLU A 40 -12.58 14.68 -26.26
CA GLU A 40 -11.83 15.92 -26.48
C GLU A 40 -10.87 16.17 -25.29
N PRO A 41 -9.57 16.44 -25.55
CA PRO A 41 -8.61 16.71 -24.49
C PRO A 41 -8.97 18.01 -23.75
N SER A 42 -9.24 17.92 -22.45
CA SER A 42 -9.52 19.12 -21.64
C SER A 42 -8.28 19.95 -21.34
N THR A 43 -7.09 19.37 -21.45
CA THR A 43 -5.78 19.99 -21.11
C THR A 43 -5.67 20.51 -19.67
N SER A 44 -6.62 20.23 -18.78
CA SER A 44 -6.68 20.85 -17.45
C SER A 44 -5.65 20.30 -16.47
N CYS A 45 -5.25 19.02 -16.57
CA CYS A 45 -4.32 18.43 -15.60
C CYS A 45 -2.86 18.86 -15.78
N LEU A 46 -2.48 19.33 -16.98
CA LEU A 46 -1.12 19.75 -17.34
C LEU A 46 0.01 18.72 -17.10
N VAL A 47 -0.28 17.48 -16.73
CA VAL A 47 0.75 16.45 -16.49
C VAL A 47 1.40 16.00 -17.80
N CYS A 48 0.72 16.13 -18.95
CA CYS A 48 1.24 15.77 -20.27
C CYS A 48 2.16 16.83 -20.91
N MET A 49 2.67 17.77 -20.12
CA MET A 49 3.52 18.85 -20.63
C MET A 49 4.82 18.30 -21.22
N VAL A 50 5.20 18.90 -22.34
CA VAL A 50 6.46 18.68 -23.06
C VAL A 50 7.02 20.02 -23.51
N LYS A 51 8.33 20.06 -23.79
CA LYS A 51 9.01 21.25 -24.30
C LYS A 51 9.20 21.12 -25.81
N LEU A 52 8.99 22.22 -26.53
CA LEU A 52 9.32 22.31 -27.95
C LEU A 52 10.64 23.06 -28.12
N ARG A 53 11.61 22.47 -28.81
CA ARG A 53 12.89 23.13 -29.05
C ARG A 53 12.69 24.40 -29.89
N GLY A 54 13.35 25.49 -29.50
CA GLY A 54 13.25 26.78 -30.19
C GLY A 54 11.97 27.57 -29.89
N ARG A 55 11.11 27.10 -28.96
CA ARG A 55 9.99 27.87 -28.41
C ARG A 55 10.17 28.05 -26.90
N ASN A 56 9.74 29.20 -26.39
CA ASN A 56 9.68 29.43 -24.96
C ASN A 56 8.39 28.81 -24.40
N GLY A 57 8.52 28.07 -23.29
CA GLY A 57 7.40 27.46 -22.58
C GLY A 57 7.13 25.99 -22.93
N PHE A 58 6.04 25.48 -22.37
CA PHE A 58 5.62 24.08 -22.46
C PHE A 58 4.27 23.99 -23.17
N VAL A 59 4.03 22.86 -23.84
CA VAL A 59 2.77 22.59 -24.53
C VAL A 59 2.17 21.27 -24.07
N PRO A 60 0.84 21.14 -24.01
CA PRO A 60 0.19 19.88 -23.66
C PRO A 60 0.32 18.90 -24.82
N ALA A 61 1.00 17.77 -24.60
CA ALA A 61 1.18 16.76 -25.65
C ALA A 61 -0.16 16.16 -26.13
N CYS A 62 -1.16 16.09 -25.25
CA CYS A 62 -2.46 15.47 -25.55
C CYS A 62 -3.33 16.26 -26.53
N ALA A 63 -3.07 17.55 -26.75
CA ALA A 63 -3.86 18.41 -27.63
C ALA A 63 -3.04 19.05 -28.76
N THR A 64 -1.73 19.21 -28.57
CA THR A 64 -0.87 19.87 -29.55
C THR A 64 -0.72 19.00 -30.79
N ARG A 65 -1.15 19.52 -31.94
CA ARG A 65 -1.03 18.85 -33.24
C ARG A 65 0.41 18.87 -33.73
N VAL A 66 0.85 17.76 -34.30
CA VAL A 66 2.18 17.60 -34.87
C VAL A 66 2.31 18.45 -36.15
N ALA A 67 3.42 19.18 -36.23
CA ALA A 67 3.87 19.85 -37.45
C ALA A 67 5.19 19.23 -37.91
N ASP A 68 5.46 19.33 -39.21
CA ASP A 68 6.69 18.79 -39.79
C ASP A 68 7.94 19.49 -39.23
N GLY A 69 8.99 18.72 -38.96
CA GLY A 69 10.24 19.21 -38.37
C GLY A 69 10.16 19.58 -36.89
N MET A 70 9.05 19.28 -36.20
CA MET A 70 8.90 19.55 -34.77
C MET A 70 9.94 18.76 -33.95
N GLN A 71 10.52 19.39 -32.94
CA GLN A 71 11.47 18.76 -32.01
C GLN A 71 10.90 18.87 -30.60
N VAL A 72 10.53 17.73 -30.03
CA VAL A 72 9.90 17.60 -28.71
C VAL A 72 10.88 17.00 -27.72
N GLU A 73 10.96 17.59 -26.55
CA GLU A 73 11.69 17.09 -25.39
C GLU A 73 10.67 16.74 -24.31
N SER A 74 10.66 15.49 -23.86
CA SER A 74 9.71 14.99 -22.87
C SER A 74 10.38 14.53 -21.56
N GLU A 75 11.67 14.17 -21.61
CA GLU A 75 12.42 13.62 -20.47
C GLU A 75 13.59 14.52 -20.05
N THR A 76 13.30 15.81 -19.82
CA THR A 76 14.27 16.78 -19.28
C THR A 76 13.91 17.18 -17.84
N ALA A 77 14.91 17.66 -17.09
CA ALA A 77 14.71 18.13 -15.71
C ALA A 77 13.65 19.24 -15.62
N GLU A 78 13.62 20.16 -16.60
CA GLU A 78 12.60 21.21 -16.68
C GLU A 78 11.18 20.65 -16.89
N VAL A 79 11.04 19.67 -17.81
CA VAL A 79 9.73 19.02 -18.05
C VAL A 79 9.27 18.28 -16.81
N HIS A 80 10.15 17.52 -16.16
CA HIS A 80 9.85 16.82 -14.90
C HIS A 80 9.45 17.80 -13.79
N GLN A 81 10.09 18.96 -13.69
CA GLN A 81 9.74 20.00 -12.72
C GLN A 81 8.35 20.59 -12.98
N VAL A 82 7.98 20.83 -14.24
CA VAL A 82 6.64 21.31 -14.59
C VAL A 82 5.58 20.26 -14.31
N ARG A 83 5.82 18.99 -14.65
CA ARG A 83 4.92 17.88 -14.34
C ARG A 83 4.73 17.72 -12.83
N ARG A 84 5.82 17.78 -12.04
CA ARG A 84 5.78 17.79 -10.58
C ARG A 84 4.91 18.93 -10.05
N THR A 85 5.16 20.16 -10.53
CA THR A 85 4.40 21.34 -10.10
C THR A 85 2.92 21.23 -10.44
N ALA A 86 2.57 20.70 -11.61
CA ALA A 86 1.18 20.43 -11.99
C ALA A 86 0.52 19.43 -11.03
N LEU A 87 1.21 18.34 -10.67
CA LEU A 87 0.71 17.35 -9.70
C LEU A 87 0.50 17.97 -8.32
N GLU A 88 1.45 18.77 -7.84
CA GLU A 88 1.37 19.45 -6.54
C GLU A 88 0.21 20.45 -6.47
N LEU A 89 -0.09 21.14 -7.57
CA LEU A 89 -1.29 22.00 -7.68
C LEU A 89 -2.57 21.18 -7.66
N LEU A 90 -2.64 20.06 -8.38
CA LEU A 90 -3.81 19.16 -8.33
C LEU A 90 -4.01 18.54 -6.93
N LEU A 91 -2.95 18.45 -6.14
CA LEU A 91 -2.97 17.91 -4.79
C LEU A 91 -3.31 18.96 -3.72
N SER A 92 -3.26 20.27 -4.05
CA SER A 92 -3.45 21.34 -3.05
C SER A 92 -4.82 21.26 -2.37
N ASP A 93 -5.83 20.87 -3.15
CA ASP A 93 -7.22 20.81 -2.72
C ASP A 93 -7.69 19.36 -2.53
N HIS A 94 -6.76 18.40 -2.55
CA HIS A 94 -7.07 16.98 -2.45
C HIS A 94 -7.39 16.60 -0.99
N VAL A 95 -8.68 16.48 -0.69
CA VAL A 95 -9.21 16.04 0.62
C VAL A 95 -9.59 14.56 0.54
N GLY A 96 -8.60 13.71 0.82
CA GLY A 96 -8.77 12.26 0.88
C GLY A 96 -7.53 11.55 1.40
N ASP A 97 -7.70 10.47 2.15
CA ASP A 97 -6.57 9.61 2.52
C ASP A 97 -6.27 8.68 1.35
N CYS A 98 -5.02 8.62 0.89
CA CYS A 98 -4.63 7.54 -0.04
C CYS A 98 -4.58 6.20 0.70
N LEU A 99 -3.88 6.18 1.84
CA LEU A 99 -3.78 5.05 2.75
C LEU A 99 -4.51 5.38 4.06
N ALA A 100 -5.32 4.45 4.57
CA ALA A 100 -6.08 4.70 5.80
C ALA A 100 -5.17 4.96 7.03
N PRO A 101 -5.65 5.72 8.03
CA PRO A 101 -4.94 5.93 9.30
C PRO A 101 -4.49 4.62 10.00
N CYS A 102 -5.29 3.56 9.91
CA CYS A 102 -4.96 2.26 10.50
C CYS A 102 -3.74 1.58 9.83
N HIS A 103 -3.47 1.87 8.55
CA HIS A 103 -2.28 1.40 7.83
C HIS A 103 -0.99 2.04 8.39
N PHE A 104 -1.04 3.35 8.68
CA PHE A 104 0.11 4.05 9.27
C PHE A 104 0.33 3.70 10.75
N ALA A 105 -0.76 3.42 11.48
CA ALA A 105 -0.67 3.02 12.88
C ALA A 105 -0.20 1.57 13.06
N CYS A 106 -0.41 0.70 12.05
CA CYS A 106 0.09 -0.67 12.06
C CYS A 106 1.59 -0.70 11.70
N PRO A 107 2.49 -1.17 12.58
CA PRO A 107 3.91 -1.25 12.24
C PRO A 107 4.21 -2.13 11.04
N ALA A 108 3.37 -3.13 10.75
CA ALA A 108 3.52 -4.02 9.60
C ALA A 108 2.92 -3.45 8.30
N HIS A 109 2.29 -2.26 8.35
CA HIS A 109 1.66 -1.60 7.20
C HIS A 109 0.62 -2.48 6.49
N MET A 110 -0.12 -3.27 7.27
CA MET A 110 -1.17 -4.15 6.76
C MET A 110 -2.28 -3.38 6.05
N ASP A 111 -2.76 -3.91 4.93
CA ASP A 111 -3.95 -3.40 4.22
C ASP A 111 -5.24 -3.83 4.93
N ILE A 112 -5.47 -3.24 6.10
CA ILE A 112 -6.63 -3.50 6.96
C ILE A 112 -7.95 -3.19 6.23
N PRO A 113 -8.12 -2.06 5.50
CA PRO A 113 -9.37 -1.80 4.81
C PRO A 113 -9.74 -2.87 3.77
N LEU A 114 -8.77 -3.37 3.00
CA LEU A 114 -9.02 -4.46 2.05
C LEU A 114 -9.44 -5.75 2.77
N MET A 115 -8.73 -6.14 3.84
CA MET A 115 -9.13 -7.30 4.65
C MET A 115 -10.57 -7.16 5.14
N LEU A 116 -10.95 -6.00 5.69
CA LEU A 116 -12.30 -5.77 6.21
C LEU A 116 -13.35 -5.84 5.11
N ARG A 117 -13.08 -5.29 3.91
CA ARG A 117 -13.98 -5.44 2.75
C ARG A 117 -14.14 -6.90 2.34
N GLN A 118 -13.06 -7.67 2.30
CA GLN A 118 -13.10 -9.08 1.96
C GLN A 118 -13.89 -9.89 2.99
N ILE A 119 -13.70 -9.64 4.30
CA ILE A 119 -14.50 -10.29 5.35
C ILE A 119 -15.97 -9.90 5.25
N SER A 120 -16.29 -8.62 5.06
CA SER A 120 -17.67 -8.14 4.91
C SER A 120 -18.36 -8.70 3.67
N ALA A 121 -17.59 -9.15 2.66
CA ALA A 121 -18.07 -9.81 1.46
C ALA A 121 -17.97 -11.33 1.52
N GLU A 122 -17.67 -11.90 2.71
CA GLU A 122 -17.51 -13.34 2.95
C GLU A 122 -16.38 -14.01 2.14
N ASN A 123 -15.48 -13.21 1.56
CA ASN A 123 -14.33 -13.66 0.78
C ASN A 123 -13.13 -13.96 1.70
N TYR A 124 -13.30 -14.90 2.63
CA TYR A 124 -12.30 -15.18 3.68
C TYR A 124 -10.96 -15.71 3.12
N ALA A 125 -11.00 -16.48 2.04
CA ALA A 125 -9.80 -16.96 1.35
C ALA A 125 -8.93 -15.79 0.84
N GLU A 126 -9.54 -14.78 0.22
CA GLU A 126 -8.83 -13.59 -0.23
C GLU A 126 -8.41 -12.68 0.95
N ALA A 127 -9.20 -12.66 2.03
CA ALA A 127 -8.86 -11.93 3.24
C ALA A 127 -7.56 -12.43 3.86
N ILE A 128 -7.39 -13.75 4.01
CA ILE A 128 -6.16 -14.31 4.58
C ILE A 128 -4.96 -14.06 3.65
N VAL A 129 -5.11 -14.12 2.33
CA VAL A 129 -4.06 -13.74 1.37
C VAL A 129 -3.61 -12.30 1.60
N THR A 130 -4.56 -11.36 1.73
CA THR A 130 -4.26 -9.96 2.04
C THR A 130 -3.49 -9.82 3.35
N VAL A 131 -3.89 -10.54 4.41
CA VAL A 131 -3.21 -10.49 5.70
C VAL A 131 -1.79 -11.06 5.61
N LYS A 132 -1.64 -12.26 5.04
CA LYS A 132 -0.36 -12.99 4.95
C LYS A 132 0.64 -12.37 3.97
N ARG A 133 0.19 -11.48 3.07
CA ARG A 133 1.07 -10.60 2.31
C ARG A 133 1.82 -9.61 3.20
N ASP A 134 1.17 -9.14 4.27
CA ASP A 134 1.69 -8.06 5.10
C ASP A 134 2.21 -8.50 6.47
N ILE A 135 1.77 -9.66 6.96
CA ILE A 135 2.08 -10.20 8.28
C ILE A 135 2.36 -11.71 8.18
N ALA A 136 3.52 -12.16 8.65
CA ALA A 136 3.90 -13.57 8.65
C ALA A 136 3.21 -14.41 9.75
N LEU A 137 2.80 -13.76 10.86
CA LEU A 137 2.22 -14.41 12.04
C LEU A 137 0.82 -13.84 12.40
N PRO A 138 -0.17 -13.89 11.50
CA PRO A 138 -1.48 -13.28 11.74
C PRO A 138 -2.30 -13.91 12.87
N ALA A 139 -2.25 -15.21 13.10
CA ALA A 139 -2.97 -15.90 14.17
C ALA A 139 -2.40 -15.54 15.54
N VAL A 140 -1.07 -15.52 15.68
CA VAL A 140 -0.38 -15.02 16.88
C VAL A 140 -0.72 -13.55 17.12
N LEU A 141 -0.55 -12.68 16.12
CA LEU A 141 -0.87 -11.26 16.27
C LEU A 141 -2.38 -11.02 16.45
N GLY A 142 -3.24 -11.97 16.11
CA GLY A 142 -4.68 -11.93 16.41
C GLY A 142 -4.96 -11.95 17.91
N ARG A 143 -4.02 -12.52 18.69
CA ARG A 143 -4.11 -12.72 20.13
C ARG A 143 -3.30 -11.69 20.93
N VAL A 144 -2.02 -11.51 20.58
CA VAL A 144 -1.07 -10.76 21.43
C VAL A 144 -0.82 -9.32 20.98
N CYS A 145 -1.47 -8.86 19.91
CA CYS A 145 -1.21 -7.52 19.36
C CYS A 145 -1.80 -6.43 20.29
N PRO A 146 -1.05 -5.35 20.58
CA PRO A 146 -1.55 -4.20 21.37
C PRO A 146 -2.48 -3.27 20.58
N LYS A 147 -2.95 -3.71 19.41
CA LYS A 147 -3.97 -3.08 18.56
C LYS A 147 -3.69 -1.60 18.22
N PRO A 148 -2.47 -1.21 17.79
CA PRO A 148 -2.17 0.19 17.49
C PRO A 148 -3.03 0.73 16.32
N CYS A 149 -3.40 -0.13 15.37
CA CYS A 149 -4.32 0.19 14.30
C CYS A 149 -5.73 0.57 14.78
N GLU A 150 -6.21 -0.03 15.87
CA GLU A 150 -7.50 0.31 16.46
C GLU A 150 -7.43 1.67 17.17
N LYS A 151 -6.29 2.02 17.79
CA LYS A 151 -6.06 3.36 18.37
C LYS A 151 -6.08 4.45 17.30
N GLY A 152 -5.50 4.16 16.13
CA GLY A 152 -5.52 5.06 14.97
C GLY A 152 -6.82 5.05 14.16
N CYS A 153 -7.84 4.28 14.54
CA CYS A 153 -9.08 4.17 13.77
C CYS A 153 -9.89 5.46 13.84
N ARG A 154 -10.29 5.98 12.68
CA ARG A 154 -11.10 7.21 12.55
C ARG A 154 -12.48 7.07 13.23
N ARG A 155 -13.03 5.85 13.31
CA ARG A 155 -14.31 5.56 13.96
C ARG A 155 -14.30 5.76 15.48
N ASN A 156 -13.13 5.89 16.12
CA ASN A 156 -13.06 6.25 17.55
C ASN A 156 -13.71 7.60 17.87
N ALA A 157 -13.80 8.51 16.90
CA ALA A 157 -14.48 9.79 17.08
C ALA A 157 -16.03 9.69 17.10
N ALA A 158 -16.58 8.50 16.82
CA ALA A 158 -18.01 8.21 16.83
C ALA A 158 -18.34 7.17 17.92
N ASP A 159 -18.38 5.89 17.55
CA ASP A 159 -18.90 4.79 18.36
C ASP A 159 -17.87 3.66 18.56
N GLY A 160 -16.58 4.00 18.47
CA GLY A 160 -15.47 3.09 18.75
C GLY A 160 -14.90 2.36 17.52
N ALA A 161 -13.60 2.09 17.57
CA ALA A 161 -12.87 1.43 16.48
C ALA A 161 -13.49 0.09 16.04
N VAL A 162 -13.26 -0.25 14.78
CA VAL A 162 -13.48 -1.62 14.27
C VAL A 162 -12.57 -2.59 15.03
N ALA A 163 -13.07 -3.78 15.35
CA ALA A 163 -12.35 -4.84 16.06
C ALA A 163 -11.32 -5.55 15.14
N VAL A 164 -10.42 -4.79 14.53
CA VAL A 164 -9.43 -5.23 13.54
C VAL A 164 -8.62 -6.42 14.03
N CYS A 165 -8.24 -6.44 15.31
CA CYS A 165 -7.42 -7.52 15.85
C CYS A 165 -8.17 -8.86 15.85
N GLN A 166 -9.44 -8.86 16.27
CA GLN A 166 -10.29 -10.05 16.30
C GLN A 166 -10.70 -10.49 14.89
N LEU A 167 -10.92 -9.56 13.97
CA LEU A 167 -11.22 -9.89 12.57
C LEU A 167 -10.03 -10.50 11.84
N LYS A 168 -8.81 -10.00 12.11
CA LYS A 168 -7.58 -10.64 11.63
C LYS A 168 -7.43 -12.05 12.20
N ARG A 169 -7.72 -12.20 13.51
CA ARG A 169 -7.69 -13.51 14.18
C ARG A 169 -8.67 -14.48 13.52
N PHE A 170 -9.91 -14.07 13.30
CA PHE A 170 -10.96 -14.88 12.69
C PHE A 170 -10.50 -15.51 11.37
N VAL A 171 -9.99 -14.70 10.43
CA VAL A 171 -9.54 -15.25 9.13
C VAL A 171 -8.28 -16.11 9.25
N ALA A 172 -7.39 -15.82 10.21
CA ALA A 172 -6.20 -16.63 10.44
C ALA A 172 -6.55 -17.99 11.08
N ASP A 173 -7.48 -18.01 12.03
CA ASP A 173 -7.95 -19.25 12.67
C ASP A 173 -8.70 -20.14 11.67
N LEU A 174 -9.53 -19.55 10.80
CA LEU A 174 -10.18 -20.28 9.70
C LEU A 174 -9.16 -20.92 8.75
N ASP A 175 -8.10 -20.19 8.40
CA ASP A 175 -7.05 -20.67 7.52
C ASP A 175 -6.25 -21.82 8.17
N LEU A 176 -5.86 -21.67 9.44
CA LEU A 176 -5.16 -22.73 10.20
C LEU A 176 -6.01 -23.99 10.34
N ALA A 177 -7.32 -23.85 10.55
CA ALA A 177 -8.25 -24.97 10.66
C ALA A 177 -8.60 -25.61 9.30
N SER A 178 -8.24 -24.97 8.18
CA SER A 178 -8.58 -25.47 6.85
C SER A 178 -7.74 -26.69 6.46
N GLN A 179 -8.27 -27.54 5.57
CA GLN A 179 -7.53 -28.68 5.02
C GLN A 179 -6.31 -28.27 4.18
N ARG A 180 -6.32 -27.04 3.65
CA ARG A 180 -5.28 -26.50 2.78
C ARG A 180 -5.02 -25.03 3.15
N PRO A 181 -4.30 -24.77 4.25
CA PRO A 181 -3.96 -23.41 4.65
C PRO A 181 -3.20 -22.69 3.55
N PHE A 182 -3.39 -21.38 3.44
CA PHE A 182 -2.70 -20.58 2.45
C PHE A 182 -1.20 -20.53 2.72
N LEU A 183 -0.42 -20.90 1.70
CA LEU A 183 1.02 -20.72 1.64
C LEU A 183 1.32 -19.71 0.52
N PRO A 184 2.19 -18.71 0.77
CA PRO A 184 2.56 -17.76 -0.27
C PRO A 184 3.37 -18.42 -1.38
N GLU A 185 3.28 -17.86 -2.58
CA GLU A 185 4.15 -18.25 -3.69
C GLU A 185 5.60 -17.87 -3.41
N CYS A 186 6.52 -18.82 -3.64
CA CYS A 186 7.95 -18.56 -3.58
C CYS A 186 8.51 -18.41 -4.99
N ARG A 187 9.31 -17.37 -5.20
CA ARG A 187 10.05 -17.17 -6.45
C ARG A 187 11.05 -18.31 -6.69
N PRO A 188 11.48 -18.54 -7.93
CA PRO A 188 12.55 -19.49 -8.24
C PRO A 188 13.79 -19.25 -7.38
N ASP A 189 14.48 -20.32 -7.06
CA ASP A 189 15.63 -20.24 -6.17
C ASP A 189 16.75 -19.39 -6.79
N THR A 190 17.23 -18.46 -5.99
CA THR A 190 18.27 -17.48 -6.34
C THR A 190 19.69 -18.06 -6.24
N GLY A 191 19.83 -19.25 -5.65
CA GLY A 191 21.12 -19.85 -5.28
C GLY A 191 21.79 -19.18 -4.07
N LYS A 192 21.15 -18.19 -3.42
CA LYS A 192 21.66 -17.49 -2.24
C LYS A 192 21.17 -18.12 -0.94
N ARG A 193 22.06 -18.21 0.05
CA ARG A 193 21.79 -18.79 1.37
C ARG A 193 21.83 -17.72 2.46
N VAL A 194 20.84 -17.73 3.35
CA VAL A 194 20.74 -16.78 4.47
C VAL A 194 20.62 -17.52 5.79
N ALA A 195 21.50 -17.19 6.75
CA ALA A 195 21.39 -17.62 8.13
C ALA A 195 20.60 -16.60 8.95
N ILE A 196 19.64 -17.06 9.75
CA ILE A 196 18.88 -16.21 10.68
C ILE A 196 19.13 -16.70 12.10
N VAL A 197 19.68 -15.85 12.97
CA VAL A 197 19.96 -16.20 14.36
C VAL A 197 18.78 -15.78 15.24
N GLY A 198 17.99 -16.75 15.67
CA GLY A 198 16.82 -16.63 16.55
C GLY A 198 15.50 -16.90 15.83
N ALA A 199 14.73 -17.87 16.34
CA ALA A 199 13.40 -18.24 15.84
C ALA A 199 12.25 -17.53 16.59
N GLY A 200 12.48 -16.28 16.99
CA GLY A 200 11.43 -15.40 17.51
C GLY A 200 10.61 -14.71 16.42
N PRO A 201 9.66 -13.83 16.77
CA PRO A 201 8.79 -13.13 15.80
C PRO A 201 9.55 -12.42 14.66
N THR A 202 10.70 -11.81 14.97
CA THR A 202 11.53 -11.14 13.96
C THR A 202 12.14 -12.14 12.98
N GLY A 203 12.75 -13.22 13.48
CA GLY A 203 13.42 -14.20 12.65
C GLY A 203 12.46 -15.01 11.80
N LEU A 204 11.33 -15.44 12.38
CA LEU A 204 10.26 -16.14 11.65
C LEU A 204 9.66 -15.27 10.54
N SER A 205 9.41 -13.99 10.83
CA SER A 205 8.93 -13.05 9.82
C SER A 205 9.96 -12.85 8.70
N ALA A 206 11.24 -12.66 9.05
CA ALA A 206 12.29 -12.51 8.05
C ALA A 206 12.44 -13.76 7.17
N ALA A 207 12.39 -14.96 7.78
CA ALA A 207 12.44 -16.23 7.06
C ALA A 207 11.30 -16.37 6.06
N TYR A 208 10.08 -16.05 6.50
CA TYR A 208 8.88 -16.07 5.67
C TYR A 208 9.02 -15.21 4.39
N TYR A 209 9.54 -13.99 4.52
CA TYR A 209 9.70 -13.09 3.37
C TYR A 209 10.94 -13.42 2.52
N LEU A 210 12.07 -13.81 3.11
CA LEU A 210 13.27 -14.19 2.37
C LEU A 210 13.05 -15.44 1.52
N ARG A 211 12.33 -16.43 2.06
CA ARG A 211 12.01 -17.64 1.31
C ARG A 211 11.13 -17.34 0.09
N GLN A 212 10.14 -16.44 0.23
CA GLN A 212 9.32 -15.96 -0.89
C GLN A 212 10.13 -15.26 -1.98
N LYS A 213 11.26 -14.63 -1.63
CA LYS A 213 12.18 -14.02 -2.61
C LYS A 213 13.04 -15.04 -3.36
N GLY A 214 12.99 -16.31 -2.97
CA GLY A 214 13.76 -17.40 -3.60
C GLY A 214 15.11 -17.66 -2.91
N HIS A 215 15.34 -17.14 -1.70
CA HIS A 215 16.56 -17.45 -0.96
C HIS A 215 16.37 -18.73 -0.13
N ALA A 216 17.43 -19.54 -0.03
CA ALA A 216 17.48 -20.64 0.92
C ALA A 216 17.71 -20.05 2.32
N VAL A 217 16.92 -20.47 3.31
CA VAL A 217 16.93 -19.88 4.65
C VAL A 217 17.08 -20.97 5.70
N THR A 218 18.07 -20.80 6.57
CA THR A 218 18.27 -21.63 7.76
C THR A 218 18.16 -20.75 9.00
N VAL A 219 17.25 -21.10 9.92
CA VAL A 219 17.03 -20.40 11.19
C VAL A 219 17.73 -21.18 12.31
N PHE A 220 18.67 -20.54 12.99
CA PHE A 220 19.40 -21.10 14.12
C PHE A 220 18.73 -20.63 15.43
N GLU A 221 18.18 -21.55 16.21
CA GLU A 221 17.53 -21.26 17.48
C GLU A 221 18.35 -21.83 18.63
N ALA A 222 18.57 -21.05 19.67
CA ALA A 222 19.36 -21.45 20.82
C ALA A 222 18.61 -22.39 21.77
N GLN A 223 17.29 -22.54 21.60
CA GLN A 223 16.42 -23.43 22.36
C GLN A 223 15.99 -24.64 21.51
N GLU A 224 15.34 -25.62 22.14
CA GLU A 224 14.86 -26.83 21.45
C GLU A 224 13.69 -26.55 20.49
N CYS A 225 12.98 -25.44 20.68
CA CYS A 225 11.79 -25.09 19.91
C CYS A 225 11.79 -23.60 19.50
N ALA A 226 11.11 -23.33 18.38
CA ALA A 226 10.89 -21.98 17.87
C ALA A 226 9.80 -21.23 18.65
N GLY A 227 9.66 -19.93 18.37
CA GLY A 227 8.66 -19.04 18.98
C GLY A 227 9.28 -17.97 19.89
N GLY A 228 10.48 -18.23 20.41
CA GLY A 228 11.26 -17.28 21.19
C GLY A 228 10.45 -16.69 22.36
N ARG A 229 10.31 -15.36 22.41
CA ARG A 229 9.56 -14.70 23.50
C ARG A 229 8.06 -14.96 23.49
N LEU A 230 7.47 -15.40 22.37
CA LEU A 230 6.05 -15.76 22.34
C LEU A 230 5.78 -16.93 23.28
N LEU A 231 6.62 -17.96 23.20
CA LEU A 231 6.51 -19.16 24.02
C LEU A 231 6.87 -18.91 25.50
N ARG A 232 7.81 -17.99 25.76
CA ARG A 232 8.35 -17.77 27.12
C ARG A 232 7.64 -16.70 27.92
N GLU A 233 7.06 -15.68 27.27
CA GLU A 233 6.50 -14.50 27.93
C GLU A 233 4.97 -14.40 27.82
N VAL A 234 4.33 -15.16 26.93
CA VAL A 234 2.86 -15.12 26.74
C VAL A 234 2.26 -16.37 27.38
N GLY A 235 1.18 -16.20 28.13
CA GLY A 235 0.49 -17.32 28.78
C GLY A 235 -0.31 -18.16 27.79
N GLU A 236 -0.45 -19.46 28.08
CA GLU A 236 -1.19 -20.43 27.26
C GLU A 236 -2.64 -19.99 26.97
N GLU A 237 -3.29 -19.35 27.95
CA GLU A 237 -4.66 -18.84 27.80
C GLU A 237 -4.75 -17.68 26.78
N GLU A 238 -3.68 -16.91 26.61
CA GLU A 238 -3.62 -15.81 25.65
C GLU A 238 -3.15 -16.30 24.28
N LEU A 239 -2.12 -17.14 24.24
CA LEU A 239 -1.58 -17.74 23.03
C LEU A 239 -1.39 -19.26 23.23
N PRO A 240 -2.36 -20.07 22.77
CA PRO A 240 -2.25 -21.52 22.78
C PRO A 240 -1.04 -22.01 21.97
N ARG A 241 -0.33 -23.01 22.50
CA ARG A 241 0.87 -23.59 21.86
C ARG A 241 0.57 -24.22 20.52
N ASP A 242 -0.55 -24.92 20.40
CA ASP A 242 -0.98 -25.54 19.15
C ASP A 242 -1.16 -24.51 18.03
N VAL A 243 -1.69 -23.33 18.34
CA VAL A 243 -1.80 -22.21 17.39
C VAL A 243 -0.42 -21.68 16.99
N LEU A 244 0.47 -21.48 17.97
CA LEU A 244 1.83 -21.01 17.71
C LEU A 244 2.60 -22.01 16.83
N ASP A 245 2.56 -23.29 17.20
CA ASP A 245 3.24 -24.38 16.49
C ASP A 245 2.67 -24.57 15.08
N ALA A 246 1.34 -24.51 14.91
CA ALA A 246 0.71 -24.60 13.60
C ALA A 246 1.15 -23.44 12.68
N GLU A 247 1.16 -22.21 13.19
CA GLU A 247 1.55 -21.04 12.41
C GLU A 247 3.05 -21.05 12.05
N ILE A 248 3.92 -21.46 12.98
CA ILE A 248 5.35 -21.72 12.69
C ILE A 248 5.49 -22.83 11.64
N GLY A 249 4.71 -23.90 11.77
CA GLY A 249 4.69 -25.02 10.83
C GLY A 249 4.42 -24.58 9.40
N LEU A 250 3.52 -23.61 9.18
CA LEU A 250 3.29 -23.03 7.84
C LEU A 250 4.50 -22.27 7.29
N ILE A 251 5.27 -21.59 8.14
CA ILE A 251 6.52 -20.92 7.74
C ILE A 251 7.59 -21.95 7.37
N LEU A 252 7.67 -23.07 8.09
CA LEU A 252 8.60 -24.15 7.75
C LEU A 252 8.17 -24.87 6.46
N ALA A 253 6.86 -25.02 6.22
CA ALA A 253 6.30 -25.69 5.06
C ALA A 253 6.63 -25.02 3.71
N ILE A 254 7.01 -23.73 3.70
CA ILE A 254 7.50 -23.06 2.47
C ILE A 254 8.98 -23.33 2.17
N GLY A 255 9.64 -24.21 2.94
CA GLY A 255 11.03 -24.62 2.74
C GLY A 255 12.04 -23.81 3.55
N VAL A 256 11.64 -23.36 4.76
CA VAL A 256 12.57 -22.79 5.75
C VAL A 256 13.11 -23.92 6.61
N GLU A 257 14.43 -23.99 6.76
CA GLU A 257 15.08 -24.96 7.65
C GLU A 257 15.20 -24.39 9.06
N LEU A 258 14.90 -25.20 10.08
CA LEU A 258 15.09 -24.85 11.48
C LEU A 258 16.18 -25.74 12.08
N ASN A 259 17.20 -25.10 12.66
CA ASN A 259 18.26 -25.74 13.40
C ASN A 259 18.16 -25.35 14.89
N PRO A 260 17.46 -26.15 15.72
CA PRO A 260 17.32 -25.88 17.15
C PRO A 260 18.62 -26.18 17.91
N SER A 261 18.66 -25.79 19.18
CA SER A 261 19.81 -25.97 20.09
C SER A 261 21.16 -25.50 19.53
N SER A 262 21.12 -24.49 18.66
CA SER A 262 22.27 -23.95 17.92
C SER A 262 22.48 -22.48 18.30
N ARG A 263 23.22 -22.26 19.40
CA ARG A 263 23.51 -20.93 19.92
C ARG A 263 24.72 -20.31 19.21
N VAL A 264 24.61 -19.03 18.85
CA VAL A 264 25.75 -18.20 18.45
C VAL A 264 26.32 -17.53 19.70
N GLU A 265 27.53 -17.94 20.11
CA GLU A 265 28.13 -17.54 21.39
C GLU A 265 29.16 -16.41 21.23
N ASP A 266 29.90 -16.40 20.12
CA ASP A 266 31.06 -15.54 19.94
C ASP A 266 31.31 -15.18 18.47
N ARG A 267 32.40 -14.43 18.24
CA ARG A 267 32.85 -14.04 16.90
C ARG A 267 33.16 -15.25 16.02
N GLN A 268 33.78 -16.30 16.54
CA GLN A 268 34.15 -17.46 15.73
C GLN A 268 32.90 -18.09 15.12
N THR A 269 31.87 -18.30 15.93
CA THR A 269 30.59 -18.83 15.48
C THR A 269 29.92 -17.92 14.43
N LEU A 270 30.00 -16.59 14.61
CA LEU A 270 29.48 -15.65 13.62
C LEU A 270 30.29 -15.66 12.32
N ASP A 271 31.62 -15.77 12.40
CA ASP A 271 32.51 -15.85 11.25
C ASP A 271 32.29 -17.16 10.48
N ASP A 272 32.02 -18.27 11.17
CA ASP A 272 31.63 -19.55 10.54
C ASP A 272 30.33 -19.41 9.74
N LEU A 273 29.29 -18.80 10.33
CA LEU A 273 28.04 -18.51 9.61
C LEU A 273 28.27 -17.60 8.39
N ARG A 274 29.19 -16.64 8.46
CA ARG A 274 29.51 -15.76 7.32
C ARG A 274 30.29 -16.48 6.22
N ASN A 275 31.02 -17.54 6.55
CA ASN A 275 31.72 -18.37 5.56
C ASN A 275 30.75 -19.31 4.85
N ASP A 276 29.73 -19.79 5.56
CA ASP A 276 28.76 -20.74 5.04
C ASP A 276 27.55 -20.08 4.36
N PHE A 277 27.23 -18.83 4.66
CA PHE A 277 26.04 -18.15 4.13
C PHE A 277 26.39 -16.83 3.44
N ASP A 278 25.62 -16.46 2.41
CA ASP A 278 25.80 -15.19 1.70
C ASP A 278 25.38 -13.98 2.55
N ALA A 279 24.49 -14.19 3.54
CA ALA A 279 24.09 -13.17 4.50
C ALA A 279 23.70 -13.79 5.85
N VAL A 280 23.87 -13.02 6.93
CA VAL A 280 23.47 -13.39 8.29
C VAL A 280 22.56 -12.31 8.86
N LEU A 281 21.40 -12.70 9.41
CA LEU A 281 20.49 -11.80 10.13
C LEU A 281 20.44 -12.16 11.62
N LEU A 282 20.84 -11.21 12.47
CA LEU A 282 20.73 -11.31 13.92
C LEU A 282 19.32 -10.88 14.38
N ALA A 283 18.53 -11.84 14.83
CA ALA A 283 17.16 -11.69 15.32
C ALA A 283 16.96 -12.33 16.72
N CYS A 284 18.04 -12.42 17.50
CA CYS A 284 18.19 -13.24 18.70
C CYS A 284 17.55 -12.66 20.00
N GLY A 285 16.72 -11.64 19.88
CA GLY A 285 16.15 -10.95 21.05
C GLY A 285 17.06 -9.86 21.59
N ALA A 286 16.79 -9.37 22.80
CA ALA A 286 17.62 -8.33 23.42
C ALA A 286 19.01 -8.88 23.77
N VAL A 287 20.05 -8.12 23.44
CA VAL A 287 21.46 -8.49 23.67
C VAL A 287 22.18 -7.34 24.36
N ASP A 288 23.09 -7.68 25.28
CA ASP A 288 23.91 -6.70 25.98
C ASP A 288 25.15 -6.29 25.15
N LYS A 289 25.79 -5.20 25.59
CA LYS A 289 26.96 -4.64 24.94
C LYS A 289 28.11 -5.64 24.84
N SER A 290 28.40 -6.39 25.91
CA SER A 290 29.48 -7.38 25.95
C SER A 290 29.31 -8.49 24.91
N THR A 291 28.08 -8.96 24.72
CA THR A 291 27.74 -9.99 23.73
C THR A 291 27.90 -9.47 22.30
N VAL A 292 27.46 -8.23 22.03
CA VAL A 292 27.63 -7.62 20.71
C VAL A 292 29.12 -7.41 20.39
N GLU A 293 29.90 -6.99 21.37
CA GLU A 293 31.35 -6.81 21.24
C GLU A 293 32.08 -8.16 21.10
N SER A 294 31.61 -9.23 21.75
CA SER A 294 32.19 -10.58 21.59
C SER A 294 31.98 -11.14 20.19
N TRP A 295 30.93 -10.71 19.47
CA TRP A 295 30.74 -10.97 18.04
C TRP A 295 31.60 -10.08 17.13
N GLY A 296 32.32 -9.10 17.70
CA GLY A 296 33.11 -8.13 16.96
C GLY A 296 32.28 -7.11 16.18
N LEU A 297 31.05 -6.83 16.65
CA LEU A 297 30.15 -5.82 16.09
C LEU A 297 30.17 -4.56 16.96
N ARG A 298 29.76 -3.42 16.38
CA ARG A 298 29.54 -2.20 17.14
C ARG A 298 28.23 -2.27 17.92
N ALA A 299 28.27 -1.85 19.18
CA ALA A 299 27.10 -1.81 20.06
C ALA A 299 26.59 -0.38 20.28
N THR A 300 25.30 -0.30 20.59
CA THR A 300 24.64 0.87 21.19
C THR A 300 24.17 0.49 22.60
N PRO A 301 23.72 1.45 23.43
CA PRO A 301 23.11 1.13 24.72
C PRO A 301 21.87 0.22 24.65
N ARG A 302 21.28 0.02 23.46
CA ARG A 302 20.06 -0.77 23.27
C ARG A 302 20.25 -2.08 22.52
N GLY A 303 21.47 -2.41 22.09
CA GLY A 303 21.78 -3.59 21.28
C GLY A 303 22.72 -3.29 20.11
N VAL A 304 22.67 -4.11 19.06
CA VAL A 304 23.54 -4.01 17.87
C VAL A 304 23.34 -2.67 17.15
N GLN A 305 24.44 -2.01 16.78
CA GLN A 305 24.40 -0.82 15.94
C GLN A 305 24.16 -1.21 14.48
N ILE A 306 23.19 -0.55 13.85
CA ILE A 306 22.87 -0.72 12.42
C ILE A 306 22.79 0.61 11.68
N ASP A 307 22.99 0.55 10.38
CA ASP A 307 22.46 1.54 9.43
C ASP A 307 20.94 1.39 9.32
N LYS A 308 20.19 2.49 9.48
CA LYS A 308 18.73 2.46 9.61
C LYS A 308 18.00 2.21 8.30
N ASP A 309 18.64 2.47 7.17
CA ASP A 309 18.03 2.32 5.85
C ASP A 309 18.31 0.93 5.27
N THR A 310 19.38 0.28 5.72
CA THR A 310 19.84 -1.02 5.19
C THR A 310 19.82 -2.16 6.19
N TYR A 311 19.60 -1.90 7.48
CA TYR A 311 19.71 -2.88 8.56
C TYR A 311 21.10 -3.55 8.70
N GLN A 312 22.10 -3.12 7.92
CA GLN A 312 23.45 -3.65 7.99
C GLN A 312 24.14 -3.19 9.28
N THR A 313 24.94 -4.08 9.85
CA THR A 313 25.79 -3.80 11.01
C THR A 313 27.11 -3.17 10.57
N SER A 314 28.08 -3.05 11.50
CA SER A 314 29.45 -2.66 11.16
C SER A 314 30.20 -3.67 10.29
N VAL A 315 29.64 -4.87 10.05
CA VAL A 315 30.23 -5.92 9.22
C VAL A 315 29.32 -6.15 8.01
N SER A 316 29.89 -6.06 6.82
CA SER A 316 29.14 -6.28 5.57
C SER A 316 28.63 -7.72 5.47
N GLY A 317 27.40 -7.89 4.96
CA GLY A 317 26.71 -9.17 4.91
C GLY A 317 26.07 -9.60 6.24
N VAL A 318 26.29 -8.84 7.33
CA VAL A 318 25.65 -9.08 8.64
C VAL A 318 24.64 -7.99 8.93
N PHE A 319 23.41 -8.39 9.20
CA PHE A 319 22.26 -7.55 9.48
C PHE A 319 21.77 -7.79 10.90
N ALA A 320 21.07 -6.84 11.50
CA ALA A 320 20.42 -7.04 12.79
C ALA A 320 19.06 -6.34 12.85
N ALA A 321 18.07 -6.99 13.45
CA ALA A 321 16.69 -6.48 13.47
C ALA A 321 15.95 -6.84 14.76
N GLY A 322 14.77 -6.24 14.93
CA GLY A 322 13.90 -6.56 16.05
C GLY A 322 14.48 -6.13 17.39
N ASN A 323 14.33 -6.98 18.39
CA ASN A 323 14.81 -6.67 19.73
C ASN A 323 16.35 -6.66 19.84
N ALA A 324 17.08 -7.24 18.87
CA ALA A 324 18.54 -7.24 18.86
C ALA A 324 19.16 -5.85 18.71
N ILE A 325 18.42 -4.89 18.14
CA ILE A 325 18.90 -3.51 17.91
C ILE A 325 18.32 -2.49 18.88
N ARG A 326 17.24 -2.83 19.61
CA ARG A 326 16.48 -1.84 20.41
C ARG A 326 15.92 -2.35 21.74
N GLY A 327 16.23 -3.58 22.15
CA GLY A 327 15.64 -4.21 23.34
C GLY A 327 14.16 -4.57 23.16
N LYS A 328 13.42 -4.66 24.27
CA LYS A 328 12.03 -5.17 24.29
C LYS A 328 11.06 -4.25 23.54
N GLY A 329 10.53 -4.71 22.38
CA GLY A 329 9.50 -4.01 21.60
C GLY A 329 8.13 -4.69 21.59
N LEU A 330 7.19 -4.12 20.84
CA LEU A 330 5.89 -4.74 20.54
C LEU A 330 6.07 -5.92 19.58
N VAL A 331 5.34 -7.02 19.76
CA VAL A 331 5.41 -8.20 18.87
C VAL A 331 5.15 -7.82 17.40
N VAL A 332 4.13 -7.00 17.14
CA VAL A 332 3.82 -6.52 15.79
C VAL A 332 4.96 -5.69 15.19
N ARG A 333 5.74 -4.96 16.00
CA ARG A 333 6.93 -4.26 15.52
C ARG A 333 8.07 -5.24 15.23
N SER A 334 8.24 -6.29 16.05
CA SER A 334 9.23 -7.35 15.77
C SER A 334 8.96 -8.05 14.44
N VAL A 335 7.69 -8.37 14.13
CA VAL A 335 7.29 -8.95 12.84
C VAL A 335 7.55 -7.96 11.70
N ALA A 336 7.25 -6.67 11.89
CA ALA A 336 7.55 -5.63 10.90
C ALA A 336 9.05 -5.45 10.65
N ASP A 337 9.86 -5.42 11.71
CA ASP A 337 11.33 -5.37 11.62
C ASP A 337 11.86 -6.56 10.79
N GLY A 338 11.28 -7.76 10.95
CA GLY A 338 11.63 -8.94 10.15
C GLY A 338 11.31 -8.79 8.65
N LYS A 339 10.14 -8.21 8.32
CA LYS A 339 9.74 -7.90 6.93
C LYS A 339 10.69 -6.88 6.28
N GLU A 340 10.99 -5.82 7.01
CA GLU A 340 11.89 -4.74 6.55
C GLU A 340 13.32 -5.26 6.37
N ALA A 341 13.84 -6.03 7.33
CA ALA A 341 15.16 -6.63 7.25
C ALA A 341 15.28 -7.64 6.11
N ALA A 342 14.25 -8.47 5.87
CA ALA A 342 14.21 -9.39 4.74
C ALA A 342 14.32 -8.66 3.39
N ALA A 343 13.62 -7.52 3.24
CA ALA A 343 13.72 -6.70 2.03
C ALA A 343 15.12 -6.09 1.85
N ALA A 344 15.76 -5.67 2.94
CA ALA A 344 17.12 -5.14 2.91
C ALA A 344 18.15 -6.21 2.54
N VAL A 345 18.03 -7.42 3.10
CA VAL A 345 18.87 -8.58 2.75
C VAL A 345 18.68 -8.98 1.28
N ASP A 346 17.45 -9.07 0.77
CA ASP A 346 17.15 -9.33 -0.65
C ASP A 346 17.77 -8.27 -1.58
N THR A 347 17.75 -7.00 -1.18
CA THR A 347 18.36 -5.90 -1.95
C THR A 347 19.87 -6.04 -2.00
N PHE A 348 20.50 -6.35 -0.86
CA PHE A 348 21.93 -6.58 -0.75
C PHE A 348 22.40 -7.79 -1.58
N LEU A 349 21.72 -8.94 -1.45
CA LEU A 349 22.06 -10.17 -2.18
C LEU A 349 21.88 -10.03 -3.69
N ALA A 350 20.94 -9.19 -4.13
CA ALA A 350 20.74 -8.87 -5.53
C ALA A 350 21.76 -7.83 -6.09
N GLY A 351 22.67 -7.30 -5.27
CA GLY A 351 23.64 -6.27 -5.68
C GLY A 351 22.99 -4.95 -6.09
N ARG A 352 21.75 -4.69 -5.64
CA ARG A 352 21.05 -3.44 -5.93
C ARG A 352 21.51 -2.34 -4.96
N PRO A 353 21.55 -1.06 -5.40
CA PRO A 353 21.86 0.03 -4.50
C PRO A 353 20.86 0.04 -3.34
N ALA A 354 21.36 0.28 -2.13
CA ALA A 354 20.53 0.50 -0.97
C ALA A 354 19.56 1.66 -1.27
N SER A 355 18.28 1.35 -1.38
CA SER A 355 17.23 2.38 -1.36
C SER A 355 16.78 2.55 0.08
N ALA A 356 16.79 3.77 0.59
CA ALA A 356 16.00 4.09 1.77
C ALA A 356 14.58 3.56 1.55
N HIS A 357 13.95 2.99 2.58
CA HIS A 357 12.60 2.47 2.47
C HIS A 357 11.68 3.52 1.83
N GLU A 358 11.31 3.31 0.56
CA GLU A 358 10.50 4.27 -0.18
C GLU A 358 9.16 4.41 0.56
N ARG A 359 8.95 5.59 1.14
CA ARG A 359 7.69 5.89 1.80
C ARG A 359 6.62 5.88 0.72
N ALA A 360 5.63 5.01 0.89
CA ALA A 360 4.49 4.97 -0.01
C ALA A 360 3.88 6.38 -0.12
N PHE A 361 3.78 6.89 -1.35
CA PHE A 361 3.12 8.17 -1.60
C PHE A 361 1.71 8.12 -1.02
N SER A 362 1.37 9.11 -0.19
CA SER A 362 0.04 9.24 0.40
C SER A 362 -0.26 10.69 0.74
N VAL A 363 -1.45 11.12 0.31
CA VAL A 363 -2.15 12.28 0.89
C VAL A 363 -2.89 11.82 2.14
N ARG A 364 -3.07 12.74 3.09
CA ARG A 364 -3.81 12.48 4.33
C ARG A 364 -4.76 13.64 4.59
N ILE A 365 -6.00 13.31 4.95
CA ILE A 365 -7.01 14.30 5.39
C ILE A 365 -6.54 14.97 6.68
N GLY A 366 -5.88 14.19 7.55
CA GLY A 366 -5.57 14.62 8.91
C GLY A 366 -6.73 14.37 9.87
N ARG A 367 -6.82 15.22 10.90
CA ARG A 367 -7.89 15.18 11.90
C ARG A 367 -9.19 15.66 11.23
N LEU A 368 -10.29 14.97 11.49
CA LEU A 368 -11.60 15.42 11.03
C LEU A 368 -12.06 16.65 11.82
N GLU A 369 -12.74 17.54 11.13
CA GLU A 369 -13.58 18.60 11.68
C GLU A 369 -14.94 18.06 12.11
N ASP A 370 -15.65 18.88 12.89
CA ASP A 370 -16.96 18.53 13.44
C ASP A 370 -17.97 18.24 12.30
N GLY A 371 -18.68 17.11 12.41
CA GLY A 371 -19.66 16.66 11.41
C GLY A 371 -19.08 15.93 10.20
N GLU A 372 -17.76 15.99 9.94
CA GLU A 372 -17.17 15.25 8.82
C GLU A 372 -17.21 13.73 9.01
N ILE A 373 -17.24 13.27 10.27
CA ILE A 373 -17.34 11.84 10.59
C ILE A 373 -18.65 11.24 10.07
N ASP A 374 -19.73 12.04 10.03
CA ASP A 374 -21.06 11.61 9.59
C ASP A 374 -21.08 11.23 8.11
N GLN A 375 -20.21 11.87 7.30
CA GLN A 375 -20.04 11.52 5.89
C GLN A 375 -19.54 10.08 5.72
N PHE A 376 -18.69 9.60 6.62
CA PHE A 376 -18.19 8.23 6.59
C PHE A 376 -19.18 7.24 7.20
N LEU A 377 -19.88 7.64 8.27
CA LEU A 377 -20.88 6.80 8.94
C LEU A 377 -22.06 6.49 8.03
N ALA A 378 -22.46 7.42 7.16
CA ALA A 378 -23.56 7.24 6.21
C ALA A 378 -23.39 6.03 5.28
N MET A 379 -22.16 5.54 5.07
CA MET A 379 -21.85 4.38 4.23
C MET A 379 -21.36 3.16 5.00
N ALA A 380 -21.22 3.25 6.32
CA ALA A 380 -20.69 2.20 7.17
C ALA A 380 -21.80 1.44 7.91
N GLY A 381 -21.55 0.19 8.28
CA GLY A 381 -22.44 -0.59 9.14
C GLY A 381 -22.67 0.10 10.49
N SER A 382 -23.92 0.16 10.94
CA SER A 382 -24.35 0.81 12.18
C SER A 382 -24.38 -0.12 13.40
N ALA A 383 -24.19 -1.43 13.20
CA ALA A 383 -24.14 -2.41 14.29
C ALA A 383 -23.10 -1.99 15.33
N PRO A 384 -23.38 -2.09 16.65
CA PRO A 384 -22.45 -1.67 17.71
C PRO A 384 -21.17 -2.52 17.71
N ARG A 385 -20.09 -1.99 18.31
CA ARG A 385 -18.89 -2.78 18.56
C ARG A 385 -19.24 -3.85 19.58
N ARG A 386 -18.91 -5.11 19.28
CA ARG A 386 -19.05 -6.22 20.23
C ARG A 386 -17.76 -7.01 20.34
N GLU A 387 -17.57 -7.61 21.52
CA GLU A 387 -16.63 -8.71 21.69
C GLU A 387 -17.30 -10.01 21.22
N PRO A 388 -16.52 -11.06 20.89
CA PRO A 388 -17.09 -12.30 20.39
C PRO A 388 -17.98 -13.00 21.42
N LEU A 389 -19.10 -13.58 20.95
CA LEU A 389 -20.07 -14.28 21.81
C LEU A 389 -19.47 -15.49 22.54
N GLN A 390 -18.50 -16.17 21.93
CA GLN A 390 -17.76 -17.28 22.54
C GLN A 390 -16.60 -16.80 23.45
N GLY A 391 -16.60 -15.51 23.80
CA GLY A 391 -15.52 -14.86 24.54
C GLY A 391 -14.30 -14.57 23.68
N LEU A 392 -13.36 -13.82 24.23
CA LEU A 392 -12.11 -13.47 23.55
C LEU A 392 -11.33 -14.70 23.10
N ALA A 393 -11.36 -15.78 23.87
CA ALA A 393 -10.68 -17.03 23.54
C ALA A 393 -11.36 -17.80 22.40
N GLY A 394 -12.68 -17.69 22.23
CA GLY A 394 -13.40 -18.34 21.12
C GLY A 394 -13.28 -17.60 19.78
N GLY A 395 -13.09 -16.28 19.80
CA GLY A 395 -13.06 -15.48 18.58
C GLY A 395 -14.44 -15.32 17.93
N PHE A 396 -14.52 -14.60 16.82
CA PHE A 396 -15.80 -14.34 16.13
C PHE A 396 -16.29 -15.54 15.34
N LEU A 397 -17.61 -15.73 15.34
CA LEU A 397 -18.30 -16.52 14.32
C LEU A 397 -18.40 -15.75 13.00
N SER A 398 -18.73 -16.45 11.91
CA SER A 398 -18.81 -15.87 10.56
C SER A 398 -19.72 -14.64 10.49
N GLU A 399 -20.94 -14.73 11.03
CA GLU A 399 -21.90 -13.64 11.05
C GLU A 399 -21.40 -12.46 11.88
N GLU A 400 -20.73 -12.74 13.01
CA GLU A 400 -20.12 -11.70 13.84
C GLU A 400 -18.98 -10.99 13.12
N ALA A 401 -18.15 -11.75 12.41
CA ALA A 401 -17.04 -11.20 11.65
C ALA A 401 -17.53 -10.31 10.50
N VAL A 402 -18.55 -10.73 9.75
CA VAL A 402 -19.15 -9.93 8.67
C VAL A 402 -19.72 -8.63 9.21
N GLU A 403 -20.54 -8.71 10.25
CA GLU A 403 -21.16 -7.53 10.86
C GLU A 403 -20.11 -6.57 11.42
N GLN A 404 -19.13 -7.06 12.16
CA GLN A 404 -18.07 -6.23 12.75
C GLN A 404 -17.10 -5.68 11.69
N ALA A 405 -16.87 -6.39 10.58
CA ALA A 405 -16.09 -5.88 9.46
C ALA A 405 -16.84 -4.77 8.68
N SER A 406 -18.17 -4.90 8.55
CA SER A 406 -19.03 -3.89 7.92
C SER A 406 -18.99 -2.54 8.63
N ARG A 407 -18.52 -2.50 9.90
CA ARG A 407 -18.26 -1.25 10.63
C ARG A 407 -17.12 -0.41 10.04
N CYS A 408 -16.36 -0.89 9.05
CA CYS A 408 -15.32 -0.10 8.41
C CYS A 408 -15.89 1.20 7.81
N LEU A 409 -15.25 2.34 8.10
CA LEU A 409 -15.61 3.63 7.50
C LEU A 409 -15.16 3.79 6.04
N HIS A 410 -14.41 2.82 5.50
CA HIS A 410 -13.82 2.88 4.16
C HIS A 410 -13.06 4.20 3.90
N CYS A 411 -12.36 4.69 4.92
CA CYS A 411 -11.65 5.97 4.85
C CYS A 411 -10.39 5.95 3.97
N ASP A 412 -9.96 4.81 3.43
CA ASP A 412 -8.89 4.74 2.43
C ASP A 412 -9.38 5.08 1.02
N CYS A 413 -8.44 5.25 0.09
CA CYS A 413 -8.77 5.50 -1.31
C CYS A 413 -9.21 4.22 -2.02
N ARG A 414 -10.42 4.25 -2.60
CA ARG A 414 -10.98 3.17 -3.44
C ARG A 414 -10.18 2.87 -4.71
N ALA A 415 -9.23 3.73 -5.08
CA ALA A 415 -8.30 3.55 -6.20
C ALA A 415 -6.85 3.34 -5.78
N LEU A 416 -6.57 2.78 -4.61
CA LEU A 416 -5.18 2.60 -4.15
C LEU A 416 -4.28 1.89 -5.18
N GLY A 417 -4.83 0.94 -5.93
CA GLY A 417 -4.11 0.16 -6.95
C GLY A 417 -3.99 0.80 -8.34
N ASN A 418 -4.77 1.83 -8.66
CA ASN A 418 -4.86 2.37 -10.02
C ASN A 418 -5.04 3.91 -10.10
N CYS A 419 -4.98 4.63 -8.98
CA CYS A 419 -5.04 6.08 -8.95
C CYS A 419 -3.84 6.67 -9.68
N LYS A 420 -4.08 7.27 -10.86
CA LYS A 420 -3.03 7.83 -11.70
C LYS A 420 -2.36 9.03 -11.03
N LEU A 421 -3.11 9.83 -10.26
CA LEU A 421 -2.56 10.97 -9.52
C LEU A 421 -1.51 10.51 -8.49
N ARG A 422 -1.80 9.42 -7.77
CA ARG A 422 -0.85 8.81 -6.82
C ARG A 422 0.37 8.20 -7.55
N ARG A 423 0.15 7.48 -8.65
CA ARG A 423 1.24 6.90 -9.47
C ARG A 423 2.22 8.00 -9.91
N TYR A 424 1.72 9.05 -10.55
CA TYR A 424 2.56 10.13 -11.05
C TYR A 424 3.11 11.01 -9.93
N GLY A 425 2.36 11.23 -8.85
CA GLY A 425 2.86 11.92 -7.66
C GLY A 425 4.08 11.22 -7.06
N SER A 426 4.04 9.89 -6.98
CA SER A 426 5.21 9.08 -6.57
C SER A 426 6.35 9.17 -7.58
N GLN A 427 6.05 8.96 -8.87
CA GLN A 427 7.06 8.93 -9.94
C GLN A 427 7.85 10.25 -10.04
N TYR A 428 7.17 11.39 -9.96
CA TYR A 428 7.79 12.70 -10.09
C TYR A 428 8.23 13.28 -8.73
N GLY A 429 7.97 12.62 -7.61
CA GLY A 429 8.32 13.10 -6.27
C GLY A 429 7.58 14.39 -5.89
N ALA A 430 6.27 14.43 -6.14
CA ALA A 430 5.40 15.54 -5.78
C ALA A 430 5.24 15.64 -4.25
N ASP A 431 5.33 16.84 -3.68
CA ASP A 431 4.94 17.07 -2.29
C ASP A 431 3.49 17.57 -2.21
N PRO A 432 2.54 16.78 -1.69
CA PRO A 432 1.14 17.21 -1.54
C PRO A 432 0.96 18.40 -0.60
N ASN A 433 2.01 18.80 0.13
CA ASN A 433 2.00 19.94 1.05
C ASN A 433 2.67 21.19 0.49
N ARG A 434 3.19 21.17 -0.75
CA ARG A 434 3.91 22.32 -1.31
C ARG A 434 3.02 23.55 -1.45
N PHE A 435 1.80 23.37 -1.94
CA PHE A 435 0.79 24.42 -2.08
C PHE A 435 -0.35 24.14 -1.10
N ARG A 436 -0.32 24.75 0.08
CA ARG A 436 -1.40 24.60 1.08
C ARG A 436 -2.40 25.73 0.95
N GLY A 437 -3.65 25.37 0.67
CA GLY A 437 -4.82 26.23 0.83
C GLY A 437 -5.55 25.96 2.15
N GLU A 438 -6.72 26.60 2.30
CA GLU A 438 -7.70 26.19 3.28
C GLU A 438 -8.26 24.82 2.91
N ARG A 439 -8.31 23.89 3.87
CA ARG A 439 -8.78 22.52 3.60
C ARG A 439 -10.30 22.54 3.41
N ALA A 440 -10.78 22.04 2.28
CA ALA A 440 -12.21 21.83 2.09
C ALA A 440 -12.75 20.74 3.05
N ALA A 441 -14.03 20.88 3.42
CA ALA A 441 -14.71 19.85 4.19
C ALA A 441 -14.84 18.54 3.39
N VAL A 442 -14.63 17.40 4.05
CA VAL A 442 -14.89 16.07 3.51
C VAL A 442 -16.38 15.98 3.15
N ARG A 443 -16.66 15.49 1.94
CA ARG A 443 -18.02 15.22 1.46
C ARG A 443 -18.06 13.90 0.71
N GLN A 444 -19.14 13.16 0.89
CA GLN A 444 -19.43 11.96 0.11
C GLN A 444 -20.89 11.97 -0.32
N TYR A 445 -21.13 11.85 -1.63
CA TYR A 445 -22.47 11.70 -2.19
C TYR A 445 -22.68 10.23 -2.55
N ALA A 446 -23.61 9.60 -1.84
CA ALA A 446 -23.88 8.17 -1.93
C ALA A 446 -25.38 7.91 -2.18
N ASP A 447 -26.09 8.85 -2.78
CA ASP A 447 -27.49 8.76 -3.16
C ASP A 447 -27.72 7.88 -4.40
N HIS A 448 -26.75 7.80 -5.33
CA HIS A 448 -26.84 6.89 -6.47
C HIS A 448 -26.72 5.41 -6.05
N PRO A 449 -27.53 4.46 -6.57
CA PRO A 449 -27.46 3.04 -6.21
C PRO A 449 -26.10 2.33 -6.44
N LEU A 450 -25.29 2.76 -7.42
CA LEU A 450 -24.03 2.11 -7.81
C LEU A 450 -22.80 2.93 -7.47
N VAL A 451 -22.91 4.26 -7.50
CA VAL A 451 -21.77 5.19 -7.47
C VAL A 451 -21.71 5.94 -6.14
N VAL A 452 -20.49 6.18 -5.68
CA VAL A 452 -20.17 7.20 -4.67
C VAL A 452 -19.34 8.28 -5.34
N TYR A 453 -19.64 9.54 -5.02
CA TYR A 453 -18.88 10.70 -5.47
C TYR A 453 -18.24 11.44 -4.29
N GLU A 454 -16.91 11.56 -4.32
CA GLU A 454 -16.09 12.23 -3.33
C GLU A 454 -15.40 13.44 -3.98
N PRO A 455 -16.01 14.65 -3.95
CA PRO A 455 -15.48 15.82 -4.65
C PRO A 455 -14.07 16.21 -4.19
N GLY A 456 -13.70 15.94 -2.94
CA GLY A 456 -12.35 16.21 -2.43
C GLY A 456 -11.24 15.40 -3.13
N LYS A 457 -11.58 14.38 -3.93
CA LYS A 457 -10.62 13.61 -4.74
C LYS A 457 -10.65 14.03 -6.21
N CYS A 458 -11.58 14.91 -6.61
CA CYS A 458 -11.76 15.32 -8.00
C CYS A 458 -10.64 16.26 -8.44
N ILE A 459 -10.18 16.10 -9.67
CA ILE A 459 -9.21 17.01 -10.31
C ILE A 459 -9.86 17.87 -11.41
N ASP A 460 -11.20 17.93 -11.39
CA ASP A 460 -12.04 18.71 -12.32
C ASP A 460 -11.68 18.52 -13.81
N CYS A 461 -11.34 17.29 -14.18
CA CYS A 461 -10.90 16.95 -15.53
C CYS A 461 -12.00 17.05 -16.60
N GLY A 462 -13.27 17.02 -16.19
CA GLY A 462 -14.44 17.06 -17.07
C GLY A 462 -14.75 15.78 -17.84
N LEU A 463 -14.00 14.69 -17.67
CA LEU A 463 -14.24 13.44 -18.42
C LEU A 463 -15.64 12.88 -18.19
N CYS A 464 -16.12 12.87 -16.95
CA CYS A 464 -17.46 12.38 -16.63
C CYS A 464 -18.58 13.25 -17.23
N ILE A 465 -18.34 14.56 -17.43
CA ILE A 465 -19.26 15.44 -18.15
C ILE A 465 -19.34 15.02 -19.61
N GLN A 466 -18.19 14.85 -20.28
CA GLN A 466 -18.15 14.44 -21.69
C GLN A 466 -18.78 13.06 -21.91
N ILE A 467 -18.53 12.11 -21.01
CA ILE A 467 -19.11 10.77 -21.05
C ILE A 467 -20.64 10.84 -20.87
N ALA A 468 -21.12 11.55 -19.85
CA ALA A 468 -22.56 11.71 -19.63
C ALA A 468 -23.27 12.37 -20.83
N THR A 469 -22.66 13.39 -21.43
CA THR A 469 -23.19 14.03 -22.65
C THR A 469 -23.23 13.05 -23.83
N ARG A 470 -22.18 12.24 -24.03
CA ARG A 470 -22.12 11.26 -25.13
C ARG A 470 -23.19 10.18 -25.01
N HIS A 471 -23.48 9.74 -23.79
CA HIS A 471 -24.56 8.79 -23.51
C HIS A 471 -25.95 9.40 -23.57
N GLY A 472 -26.05 10.73 -23.72
CA GLY A 472 -27.33 11.44 -23.76
C GLY A 472 -28.05 11.43 -22.41
N GLU A 473 -27.31 11.47 -21.29
CA GLU A 473 -27.91 11.61 -19.96
C GLU A 473 -28.74 12.89 -19.90
N PRO A 474 -30.05 12.83 -19.56
CA PRO A 474 -30.93 14.00 -19.64
C PRO A 474 -30.48 15.18 -18.76
N LEU A 475 -29.90 14.87 -17.60
CA LEU A 475 -29.39 15.86 -16.66
C LEU A 475 -27.86 15.94 -16.69
N GLY A 476 -27.18 14.80 -16.62
CA GLY A 476 -25.72 14.71 -16.68
C GLY A 476 -25.00 15.44 -15.53
N LEU A 477 -23.71 15.66 -15.72
CA LEU A 477 -22.85 16.41 -14.80
C LEU A 477 -22.40 17.73 -15.44
N THR A 478 -22.02 18.70 -14.62
CA THR A 478 -21.46 19.98 -15.09
C THR A 478 -20.46 20.55 -14.10
N PHE A 479 -19.76 21.61 -14.50
CA PHE A 479 -19.02 22.46 -13.58
C PHE A 479 -19.97 23.39 -12.84
N VAL A 480 -19.89 23.42 -11.52
CA VAL A 480 -20.67 24.26 -10.62
C VAL A 480 -19.71 25.16 -9.85
N GLY A 481 -20.10 26.42 -9.61
CA GLY A 481 -19.25 27.40 -8.92
C GLY A 481 -18.38 28.22 -9.87
N ARG A 482 -17.53 29.08 -9.30
CA ARG A 482 -16.54 29.92 -10.02
C ARG A 482 -15.30 30.12 -9.15
N GLY A 483 -14.14 30.32 -9.76
CA GLY A 483 -12.88 30.50 -9.02
C GLY A 483 -12.48 29.25 -8.26
N PHE A 484 -12.09 29.41 -6.99
CA PHE A 484 -11.69 28.29 -6.11
C PHE A 484 -12.86 27.38 -5.70
N ASP A 485 -14.11 27.80 -5.94
CA ASP A 485 -15.30 27.00 -5.64
C ASP A 485 -15.77 26.12 -6.81
N VAL A 486 -15.03 26.13 -7.94
CA VAL A 486 -15.36 25.27 -9.08
C VAL A 486 -15.26 23.81 -8.66
N ARG A 487 -16.30 23.05 -9.00
CA ARG A 487 -16.31 21.59 -8.80
C ARG A 487 -17.20 20.93 -9.84
N ILE A 488 -16.99 19.65 -10.08
CA ILE A 488 -17.98 18.82 -10.76
C ILE A 488 -19.18 18.62 -9.82
N GLY A 489 -20.39 18.81 -10.35
CA GLY A 489 -21.65 18.61 -9.64
C GLY A 489 -22.83 18.35 -10.56
N VAL A 490 -23.99 18.12 -9.97
CA VAL A 490 -25.25 17.92 -10.69
C VAL A 490 -25.94 19.26 -10.90
N PRO A 491 -26.45 19.57 -12.12
CA PRO A 491 -27.23 20.77 -12.36
C PRO A 491 -28.42 20.91 -11.40
N PHE A 492 -28.76 22.15 -11.04
CA PHE A 492 -29.93 22.50 -10.22
C PHE A 492 -29.97 21.85 -8.82
N ASN A 493 -28.81 21.44 -8.27
CA ASN A 493 -28.71 20.76 -6.96
C ASN A 493 -29.56 19.48 -6.86
N ARG A 494 -29.74 18.79 -7.99
CA ARG A 494 -30.39 17.48 -8.07
C ARG A 494 -29.46 16.36 -7.59
N SER A 495 -29.98 15.15 -7.53
CA SER A 495 -29.26 13.98 -7.04
C SER A 495 -28.29 13.40 -8.09
N LEU A 496 -27.25 12.68 -7.64
CA LEU A 496 -26.35 11.93 -8.52
C LEU A 496 -27.08 10.79 -9.23
N GLU A 497 -28.12 10.23 -8.61
CA GLU A 497 -29.00 9.23 -9.22
C GLU A 497 -29.76 9.80 -10.43
N GLU A 498 -30.25 11.04 -10.34
CA GLU A 498 -30.91 11.74 -11.45
C GLU A 498 -29.92 12.10 -12.57
N ALA A 499 -28.64 12.30 -12.23
CA ALA A 499 -27.60 12.75 -13.13
C ALA A 499 -27.01 11.66 -14.02
N LEU A 500 -26.86 10.45 -13.48
CA LEU A 500 -26.14 9.35 -14.11
C LEU A 500 -26.99 8.08 -14.11
N GLY A 501 -27.44 7.67 -15.30
CA GLY A 501 -28.02 6.36 -15.53
C GLY A 501 -27.02 5.40 -16.18
N LYS A 502 -27.04 5.36 -17.51
CA LYS A 502 -26.24 4.42 -18.34
C LYS A 502 -24.75 4.78 -18.33
N ALA A 503 -24.42 6.06 -18.18
CA ALA A 503 -23.06 6.57 -18.17
C ALA A 503 -22.29 6.25 -16.88
N ALA A 504 -22.98 5.87 -15.80
CA ALA A 504 -22.41 5.74 -14.46
C ALA A 504 -21.15 4.86 -14.41
N ALA A 505 -21.20 3.67 -15.00
CA ALA A 505 -20.09 2.71 -15.00
C ALA A 505 -18.88 3.22 -15.81
N GLU A 506 -19.12 3.86 -16.96
CA GLU A 506 -18.04 4.42 -17.79
C GLU A 506 -17.42 5.66 -17.14
N CYS A 507 -18.22 6.52 -16.50
CA CYS A 507 -17.73 7.66 -15.72
C CYS A 507 -16.81 7.21 -14.58
N VAL A 508 -17.16 6.13 -13.86
CA VAL A 508 -16.30 5.55 -12.83
C VAL A 508 -15.01 5.00 -13.42
N ALA A 509 -15.09 4.23 -14.51
CA ALA A 509 -13.93 3.64 -15.16
C ALA A 509 -12.95 4.70 -15.73
N ALA A 510 -13.49 5.85 -16.17
CA ALA A 510 -12.69 6.95 -16.70
C ALA A 510 -12.12 7.88 -15.61
N CYS A 511 -12.60 7.81 -14.37
CA CYS A 511 -12.18 8.71 -13.30
C CYS A 511 -10.72 8.41 -12.86
N PRO A 512 -9.75 9.30 -13.09
CA PRO A 512 -8.32 8.99 -12.87
C PRO A 512 -7.91 8.93 -11.39
N THR A 513 -8.75 9.43 -10.50
CA THR A 513 -8.52 9.53 -9.04
C THR A 513 -9.54 8.75 -8.21
N ALA A 514 -10.52 8.12 -8.87
CA ALA A 514 -11.72 7.55 -8.23
C ALA A 514 -12.44 8.52 -7.28
N ALA A 515 -12.51 9.80 -7.66
CA ALA A 515 -13.51 10.70 -7.11
C ALA A 515 -14.92 10.16 -7.37
N LEU A 516 -15.15 9.58 -8.55
CA LEU A 516 -16.30 8.72 -8.83
C LEU A 516 -15.85 7.27 -8.71
N ALA A 517 -16.49 6.50 -7.83
CA ALA A 517 -16.16 5.11 -7.57
C ALA A 517 -17.42 4.25 -7.41
N LEU A 518 -17.29 2.94 -7.61
CA LEU A 518 -18.37 2.01 -7.25
C LEU A 518 -18.49 1.90 -5.72
N LYS A 519 -19.73 1.87 -5.21
CA LYS A 519 -20.00 1.67 -3.77
C LYS A 519 -19.45 0.34 -3.27
N LYS A 520 -19.74 -0.74 -4.00
CA LYS A 520 -19.15 -2.06 -3.81
C LYS A 520 -17.95 -2.17 -4.74
N GLU A 521 -16.77 -2.29 -4.18
CA GLU A 521 -15.58 -2.60 -4.98
C GLU A 521 -15.79 -3.95 -5.67
N ARG A 522 -15.63 -4.02 -6.99
CA ARG A 522 -15.16 -5.26 -7.61
C ARG A 522 -13.72 -5.44 -7.10
N LEU A 523 -13.39 -6.64 -6.65
CA LEU A 523 -12.07 -6.97 -6.10
C LEU A 523 -10.97 -6.42 -7.04
N ARG A 524 -9.85 -5.94 -6.47
CA ARG A 524 -8.78 -5.22 -7.18
C ARG A 524 -8.25 -5.92 -8.45
N SER A 525 -8.50 -7.21 -8.63
CA SER A 525 -8.15 -8.02 -9.79
C SER A 525 -9.07 -7.83 -11.02
N GLU A 526 -10.23 -7.18 -10.91
CA GLU A 526 -11.28 -7.22 -11.95
C GLU A 526 -11.59 -5.89 -12.64
N LEU A 527 -10.86 -4.80 -12.36
CA LEU A 527 -11.10 -3.52 -13.02
C LEU A 527 -10.17 -3.32 -14.21
N PRO A 528 -10.64 -3.54 -15.46
CA PRO A 528 -9.89 -3.10 -16.64
C PRO A 528 -9.81 -1.57 -16.63
N ILE A 529 -8.59 -1.03 -16.58
CA ILE A 529 -8.35 0.39 -16.87
C ILE A 529 -8.59 0.59 -18.36
N LEU A 530 -9.74 1.18 -18.72
CA LEU A 530 -9.98 1.59 -20.10
C LEU A 530 -8.88 2.58 -20.51
N GLY A 531 -8.13 2.22 -21.56
CA GLY A 531 -7.05 3.05 -22.11
C GLY A 531 -5.62 2.60 -21.80
N GLN A 532 -5.40 1.42 -21.20
CA GLN A 532 -4.12 0.71 -21.37
C GLN A 532 -4.22 -0.22 -22.59
N ARG A 533 -3.59 0.18 -23.69
CA ARG A 533 -2.96 -0.71 -24.67
C ARG A 533 -1.55 -0.21 -24.90
#